data_AF-A0A0Z8JWZ1-F1
#
_entry.id   AF-A0A0Z8JWZ1-F1
#
_cell.length_a   1.000
_cell.length_b   1.000
_cell.length_c   1.000
_cell.angle_alpha   90.00
_cell.angle_beta   90.00
_cell.angle_gamma   90.00
#
_symmetry.space_group_name_H-M   'P 1'
#
loop_
_entity.id
_entity.type
_entity.pdbx_description
1 polymer ?
#
loop_
_entity_poly.entity_id
_entity_poly.type
_entity_poly.pdbx_seq_one_letter_code
_entity_poly.pdbx_strand_id
1 'polypeptide(L)'
;MLKLSPPCFSLKDILDELLSGLTKKKEIKDEQGKVIVSKKYVELFTVDVKERILDFEALYIEYAKLGTLHQLIQDDCKVSDEIDKEEMGFLYEQKLVKKFKDSYYLRLRTNENKNSGQCVYCERDLVSDLDHLLPKSEFPIFAVTPANLIPSCHACNKNKSTNLADIVNPYFEDTTAENWLKCIITEKNSILYPEFILDFSDTSYSSELQTKITNIYTMGQTSILSRIST
;
A
#
# COMPACT_ATOMS: atom_id res chain seq x y z
N MET A 1 9.78 -2.52 -11.35
CA MET A 1 8.51 -2.56 -10.60
C MET A 1 7.41 -2.64 -11.63
N LEU A 2 6.51 -3.60 -11.47
CA LEU A 2 5.38 -3.79 -12.37
C LEU A 2 4.49 -2.55 -12.36
N LYS A 3 4.11 -2.04 -13.54
CA LYS A 3 3.04 -1.05 -13.65
C LYS A 3 1.70 -1.69 -13.31
N LEU A 4 0.90 -1.02 -12.50
CA LEU A 4 -0.45 -1.47 -12.16
C LEU A 4 -1.51 -0.62 -12.88
N SER A 5 -2.61 -1.25 -13.29
CA SER A 5 -3.84 -0.52 -13.59
C SER A 5 -4.43 0.04 -12.29
N PRO A 6 -4.88 1.31 -12.24
CA PRO A 6 -5.63 1.82 -11.09
C PRO A 6 -6.83 0.94 -10.75
N PRO A 7 -7.20 0.78 -9.46
CA PRO A 7 -8.37 0.02 -9.05
C PRO A 7 -9.63 0.53 -9.74
N CYS A 8 -10.52 -0.38 -10.17
CA CYS A 8 -11.77 0.00 -10.84
C CYS A 8 -12.94 0.25 -9.88
N PHE A 9 -12.63 0.47 -8.60
CA PHE A 9 -13.55 0.91 -7.56
C PHE A 9 -12.79 1.82 -6.57
N SER A 10 -13.56 2.70 -5.93
CA SER A 10 -13.13 3.68 -4.94
C SER A 10 -13.67 3.34 -3.55
N LEU A 11 -13.31 4.12 -2.52
CA LEU A 11 -13.95 3.99 -1.22
C LEU A 11 -15.44 4.28 -1.29
N LYS A 12 -15.89 5.18 -2.16
CA LYS A 12 -17.33 5.47 -2.33
C LYS A 12 -18.12 4.22 -2.70
N ASP A 13 -17.51 3.33 -3.47
CA ASP A 13 -18.17 2.10 -3.94
C ASP A 13 -18.25 1.02 -2.84
N ILE A 14 -17.30 0.99 -1.91
CA ILE A 14 -17.14 -0.14 -0.97
C ILE A 14 -17.36 0.22 0.50
N LEU A 15 -17.29 1.50 0.88
CA LEU A 15 -17.24 1.90 2.29
C LEU A 15 -18.49 1.44 3.06
N ASP A 16 -19.68 1.62 2.50
CA ASP A 16 -20.93 1.18 3.16
C ASP A 16 -21.00 -0.34 3.31
N GLU A 17 -20.47 -1.10 2.34
CA GLU A 17 -20.36 -2.56 2.45
C GLU A 17 -19.37 -3.00 3.53
N LEU A 18 -18.24 -2.27 3.65
CA LEU A 18 -17.27 -2.47 4.73
C LEU A 18 -17.88 -2.12 6.10
N LEU A 19 -18.80 -1.16 6.18
CA LEU A 19 -19.49 -0.79 7.42
C LEU A 19 -20.70 -1.67 7.74
N SER A 20 -21.23 -2.38 6.75
CA SER A 20 -22.41 -3.22 6.89
C SER A 20 -22.19 -4.40 7.85
N GLY A 21 -23.11 -4.53 8.81
CA GLY A 21 -23.13 -5.63 9.78
C GLY A 21 -22.00 -5.58 10.80
N LEU A 22 -21.45 -4.40 11.10
CA LEU A 22 -20.49 -4.22 12.19
C LEU A 22 -21.18 -4.34 13.56
N THR A 23 -20.67 -5.23 14.40
CA THR A 23 -21.16 -5.45 15.77
C THR A 23 -20.12 -5.09 16.84
N LYS A 24 -18.85 -4.92 16.46
CA LYS A 24 -17.78 -4.50 17.38
C LYS A 24 -18.12 -3.12 17.96
N LYS A 25 -17.78 -2.93 19.24
CA LYS A 25 -17.98 -1.67 19.96
C LYS A 25 -16.64 -1.08 20.39
N LYS A 26 -16.58 0.25 20.41
CA LYS A 26 -15.55 1.02 21.10
C LYS A 26 -16.05 1.27 22.52
N GLU A 27 -15.29 0.84 23.50
CA GLU A 27 -15.59 1.02 24.91
C GLU A 27 -14.57 1.97 25.52
N ILE A 28 -15.05 3.08 26.08
CA ILE A 28 -14.23 3.97 26.91
C ILE A 28 -14.45 3.53 28.35
N LYS A 29 -13.35 3.28 29.05
CA LYS A 29 -13.35 2.87 30.45
C LYS A 29 -12.81 4.01 31.32
N ASP A 30 -13.35 4.16 32.51
CA ASP A 30 -12.79 5.04 33.52
C ASP A 30 -11.48 4.46 34.11
N GLU A 31 -10.85 5.21 35.02
CA GLU A 31 -9.61 4.81 35.70
C GLU A 31 -9.77 3.52 36.52
N GLN A 32 -11.01 3.14 36.88
CA GLN A 32 -11.33 1.91 37.59
C GLN A 32 -11.70 0.75 36.64
N GLY A 33 -11.59 0.96 35.32
CA GLY A 33 -11.84 -0.05 34.29
C GLY A 33 -13.33 -0.27 33.97
N LYS A 34 -14.23 0.55 34.51
CA LYS A 34 -15.67 0.46 34.24
C LYS A 34 -15.99 1.16 32.93
N VAL A 35 -16.75 0.49 32.06
CA VAL A 35 -17.19 1.05 30.78
C VAL A 35 -18.15 2.21 31.04
N ILE A 36 -17.77 3.40 30.58
CA ILE A 36 -18.55 4.64 30.68
C ILE A 36 -19.22 5.01 29.35
N VAL A 37 -18.61 4.63 28.22
CA VAL A 37 -19.17 4.82 26.87
C VAL A 37 -19.00 3.52 26.11
N SER A 38 -20.04 3.10 25.39
CA SER A 38 -20.01 1.94 24.51
C SER A 38 -20.77 2.29 23.24
N LYS A 39 -20.04 2.54 22.15
CA LYS A 39 -20.60 2.85 20.82
C LYS A 39 -20.26 1.73 19.85
N LYS A 40 -21.19 1.33 18.99
CA LYS A 40 -20.83 0.40 17.90
C LYS A 40 -19.93 1.12 16.91
N TYR A 41 -19.00 0.40 16.29
CA TYR A 41 -18.11 0.98 15.29
C TYR A 41 -18.89 1.68 14.17
N VAL A 42 -19.97 1.08 13.67
CA VAL A 42 -20.81 1.71 12.63
C VAL A 42 -21.39 3.07 13.04
N GLU A 43 -21.63 3.30 14.34
CA GLU A 43 -22.16 4.57 14.86
C GLU A 43 -21.09 5.67 14.87
N LEU A 44 -19.80 5.31 14.83
CA LEU A 44 -18.69 6.26 14.75
C LEU A 44 -18.55 6.87 13.33
N PHE A 45 -18.95 6.12 12.29
CA PHE A 45 -18.87 6.56 10.90
C PHE A 45 -20.12 7.37 10.52
N THR A 46 -20.22 8.58 11.08
CA THR A 46 -21.24 9.57 10.72
C THR A 46 -21.11 10.01 9.26
N VAL A 47 -22.09 10.75 8.75
CA VAL A 47 -22.05 11.29 7.38
C VAL A 47 -20.77 12.11 7.16
N ASP A 48 -20.48 13.06 8.04
CA ASP A 48 -19.29 13.92 7.94
C ASP A 48 -17.98 13.13 7.97
N VAL A 49 -17.90 12.07 8.79
CA VAL A 49 -16.72 11.19 8.85
C VAL A 49 -16.54 10.42 7.55
N LYS A 50 -17.64 9.90 6.97
CA LYS A 50 -17.57 9.21 5.68
C LYS A 50 -17.16 10.18 4.58
N GLU A 51 -17.76 11.37 4.51
CA GLU A 51 -17.42 12.40 3.53
C GLU A 51 -15.94 12.78 3.63
N ARG A 52 -15.43 13.00 4.86
CA ARG A 52 -14.01 13.25 5.09
C ARG A 52 -13.10 12.12 4.57
N ILE A 53 -13.46 10.86 4.80
CA ILE A 53 -12.68 9.71 4.28
C ILE A 53 -12.64 9.74 2.74
N LEU A 54 -13.76 10.07 2.08
CA LEU A 54 -13.84 10.17 0.62
C LEU A 54 -13.05 11.37 0.08
N ASP A 55 -13.12 12.52 0.74
CA ASP A 55 -12.34 13.71 0.37
C ASP A 55 -10.83 13.45 0.49
N PHE A 56 -10.41 12.74 1.53
CA PHE A 56 -9.01 12.36 1.69
C PHE A 56 -8.56 11.32 0.65
N GLU A 57 -9.42 10.39 0.21
CA GLU A 57 -9.10 9.53 -0.93
C GLU A 57 -8.85 10.36 -2.21
N ALA A 58 -9.69 11.36 -2.47
CA ALA A 58 -9.48 12.25 -3.62
C ALA A 58 -8.12 12.98 -3.51
N LEU A 59 -7.82 13.54 -2.33
CA LEU A 59 -6.54 14.19 -2.05
C LEU A 59 -5.36 13.22 -2.24
N TYR A 60 -5.45 12.00 -1.71
CA TYR A 60 -4.44 10.96 -1.90
C TYR A 60 -4.15 10.74 -3.39
N ILE A 61 -5.20 10.61 -4.21
CA ILE A 61 -5.06 10.37 -5.65
C ILE A 61 -4.36 11.55 -6.34
N GLU A 62 -4.64 12.80 -5.93
CA GLU A 62 -3.95 13.98 -6.46
C GLU A 62 -2.44 13.95 -6.17
N TYR A 63 -2.06 13.74 -4.90
CA TYR A 63 -0.64 13.63 -4.53
C TYR A 63 0.04 12.41 -5.17
N ALA A 64 -0.67 11.29 -5.30
CA ALA A 64 -0.13 10.09 -5.96
C ALA A 64 0.14 10.31 -7.45
N LYS A 65 -0.75 11.01 -8.16
CA LYS A 65 -0.54 11.39 -9.57
C LYS A 65 0.65 12.32 -9.78
N LEU A 66 0.97 13.13 -8.78
CA LEU A 66 2.11 14.04 -8.79
C LEU A 66 3.40 13.39 -8.27
N GLY A 67 3.34 12.15 -7.76
CA GLY A 67 4.48 11.49 -7.12
C GLY A 67 4.88 12.10 -5.76
N THR A 68 4.00 12.87 -5.14
CA THR A 68 4.29 13.70 -3.95
C THR A 68 3.61 13.23 -2.67
N LEU A 69 3.22 11.95 -2.55
CA LEU A 69 2.55 11.41 -1.36
C LEU A 69 3.26 11.73 -0.03
N HIS A 70 4.59 11.87 -0.04
CA HIS A 70 5.39 12.27 1.12
C HIS A 70 5.09 13.67 1.66
N GLN A 71 4.37 14.51 0.91
CA GLN A 71 3.96 15.85 1.33
C GLN A 71 2.68 15.84 2.18
N LEU A 72 1.96 14.71 2.25
CA LEU A 72 0.79 14.59 3.12
C LEU A 72 1.21 14.66 4.59
N ILE A 73 0.64 15.61 5.32
CA ILE A 73 0.92 15.82 6.73
C ILE A 73 0.11 14.83 7.56
N GLN A 74 0.78 14.05 8.41
CA GLN A 74 0.15 12.99 9.19
C GLN A 74 -0.96 13.53 10.13
N ASP A 75 -0.73 14.67 10.78
CA ASP A 75 -1.69 15.27 11.70
C ASP A 75 -2.99 15.70 11.02
N ASP A 76 -2.92 16.10 9.74
CA ASP A 76 -4.09 16.46 8.95
C ASP A 76 -4.88 15.21 8.50
N CYS A 77 -4.22 14.05 8.44
CA CYS A 77 -4.79 12.77 8.01
C CYS A 77 -5.54 12.00 9.12
N LYS A 78 -5.96 12.67 10.20
CA LYS A 78 -6.82 12.08 11.23
C LYS A 78 -8.20 11.79 10.67
N VAL A 79 -8.79 10.66 11.05
CA VAL A 79 -10.16 10.29 10.61
C VAL A 79 -11.20 11.12 11.34
N SER A 80 -11.17 11.08 12.67
CA SER A 80 -11.92 11.94 13.59
C SER A 80 -11.33 11.80 15.00
N ASP A 81 -11.88 12.50 15.98
CA ASP A 81 -11.48 12.35 17.38
C ASP A 81 -11.84 10.98 17.97
N GLU A 82 -12.83 10.29 17.40
CA GLU A 82 -13.32 9.00 17.90
C GLU A 82 -12.80 7.78 17.11
N ILE A 83 -12.21 7.99 15.93
CA ILE A 83 -11.75 6.94 15.03
C ILE A 83 -10.26 7.07 14.77
N ASP A 84 -9.52 6.01 15.08
CA ASP A 84 -8.09 5.94 14.89
C ASP A 84 -7.65 4.64 14.16
N LYS A 85 -6.37 4.28 14.32
CA LYS A 85 -5.78 3.07 13.75
C LYS A 85 -6.49 1.78 14.16
N GLU A 86 -7.12 1.71 15.32
CA GLU A 86 -7.84 0.52 15.77
C GLU A 86 -9.09 0.27 14.90
N GLU A 87 -9.94 1.27 14.75
CA GLU A 87 -11.18 1.17 13.98
C GLU A 87 -10.90 0.96 12.49
N MET A 88 -10.00 1.76 11.92
CA MET A 88 -9.64 1.64 10.50
C MET A 88 -8.87 0.33 10.23
N GLY A 89 -8.01 -0.08 11.16
CA GLY A 89 -7.35 -1.39 11.13
C GLY A 89 -8.35 -2.53 11.17
N PHE A 90 -9.42 -2.43 11.97
CA PHE A 90 -10.49 -3.41 12.00
C PHE A 90 -11.24 -3.51 10.67
N LEU A 91 -11.56 -2.36 10.03
CA LEU A 91 -12.17 -2.36 8.71
C LEU A 91 -11.29 -3.07 7.68
N TYR A 92 -9.99 -2.78 7.68
CA TYR A 92 -9.05 -3.47 6.81
C TYR A 92 -9.02 -4.98 7.09
N GLU A 93 -8.72 -5.38 8.32
CA GLU A 93 -8.42 -6.79 8.64
C GLU A 93 -9.67 -7.67 8.67
N GLN A 94 -10.76 -7.22 9.30
CA GLN A 94 -11.94 -8.06 9.50
C GLN A 94 -12.94 -7.92 8.36
N LYS A 95 -12.99 -6.76 7.69
CA LYS A 95 -13.95 -6.52 6.60
C LYS A 95 -13.27 -6.77 5.26
N LEU A 96 -12.30 -5.95 4.87
CA LEU A 96 -11.68 -6.08 3.54
C LEU A 96 -10.98 -7.43 3.38
N VAL A 97 -10.02 -7.76 4.24
CA VAL A 97 -9.18 -8.98 4.11
C VAL A 97 -9.98 -10.26 4.35
N LYS A 98 -10.78 -10.33 5.43
CA LYS A 98 -11.48 -11.57 5.82
C LYS A 98 -12.86 -11.72 5.18
N LYS A 99 -13.75 -10.74 5.34
CA LYS A 99 -15.14 -10.84 4.85
C LYS A 99 -15.21 -10.73 3.32
N PHE A 100 -14.46 -9.81 2.73
CA PHE A 100 -14.42 -9.57 1.28
C PHE A 100 -13.19 -10.18 0.61
N LYS A 101 -12.67 -11.27 1.19
CA LYS A 101 -11.47 -11.99 0.73
C LYS A 101 -11.54 -12.32 -0.74
N ASP A 102 -12.66 -12.91 -1.18
CA ASP A 102 -12.86 -13.44 -2.53
C ASP A 102 -13.53 -12.42 -3.49
N SER A 103 -13.69 -11.16 -3.06
CA SER A 103 -14.22 -10.08 -3.88
C SER A 103 -13.24 -8.90 -3.95
N TYR A 104 -13.45 -7.83 -3.18
CA TYR A 104 -12.63 -6.61 -3.22
C TYR A 104 -11.16 -6.88 -2.92
N TYR A 105 -10.87 -7.70 -1.90
CA TYR A 105 -9.49 -8.02 -1.55
C TYR A 105 -8.78 -8.84 -2.63
N LEU A 106 -9.47 -9.84 -3.21
CA LEU A 106 -8.93 -10.64 -4.31
C LEU A 106 -8.63 -9.76 -5.53
N ARG A 107 -9.57 -8.88 -5.90
CA ARG A 107 -9.43 -7.95 -7.04
C ARG A 107 -8.23 -7.01 -6.89
N LEU A 108 -7.98 -6.49 -5.68
CA LEU A 108 -6.78 -5.70 -5.41
C LEU A 108 -5.51 -6.55 -5.50
N ARG A 109 -5.53 -7.75 -4.92
CA ARG A 109 -4.36 -8.65 -4.92
C ARG A 109 -3.95 -9.12 -6.30
N THR A 110 -4.89 -9.31 -7.20
CA THR A 110 -4.61 -9.75 -8.57
C THR A 110 -4.54 -8.58 -9.55
N ASN A 111 -4.74 -7.34 -9.07
CA ASN A 111 -4.98 -6.17 -9.92
C ASN A 111 -5.95 -6.51 -11.06
N GLU A 112 -7.15 -7.00 -10.72
CA GLU A 112 -8.14 -7.49 -11.69
C GLU A 112 -7.58 -8.55 -12.65
N ASN A 113 -6.77 -9.48 -12.13
CA ASN A 113 -6.04 -10.52 -12.87
C ASN A 113 -4.99 -10.01 -13.88
N LYS A 114 -4.53 -8.76 -13.75
CA LYS A 114 -3.57 -8.14 -14.67
C LYS A 114 -2.11 -8.24 -14.23
N ASN A 115 -1.84 -8.62 -12.97
CA ASN A 115 -0.46 -8.73 -12.46
C ASN A 115 0.11 -10.15 -12.48
N SER A 116 -0.61 -11.12 -13.06
CA SER A 116 -0.20 -12.55 -13.08
C SER A 116 0.12 -13.13 -11.70
N GLY A 117 -0.40 -12.53 -10.62
CA GLY A 117 -0.08 -12.91 -9.24
C GLY A 117 1.35 -12.60 -8.80
N GLN A 118 2.11 -11.80 -9.56
CA GLN A 118 3.49 -11.41 -9.24
C GLN A 118 3.53 -10.17 -8.33
N CYS A 119 4.49 -10.16 -7.41
CA CYS A 119 4.79 -9.00 -6.58
C CYS A 119 5.15 -7.79 -7.43
N VAL A 120 4.53 -6.64 -7.16
CA VAL A 120 4.81 -5.40 -7.90
C VAL A 120 6.28 -4.96 -7.81
N TYR A 121 6.93 -5.26 -6.68
CA TYR A 121 8.25 -4.71 -6.37
C TYR A 121 9.35 -5.54 -7.00
N CYS A 122 9.36 -6.86 -6.74
CA CYS A 122 10.44 -7.73 -7.20
C CYS A 122 10.13 -8.49 -8.47
N GLU A 123 8.86 -8.56 -8.90
CA GLU A 123 8.38 -9.28 -10.09
C GLU A 123 8.73 -10.78 -10.13
N ARG A 124 9.30 -11.31 -9.03
CA ARG A 124 9.79 -12.68 -8.89
C ARG A 124 8.86 -13.54 -8.04
N ASP A 125 8.55 -13.07 -6.84
CA ASP A 125 7.76 -13.84 -5.86
C ASP A 125 6.26 -13.61 -6.10
N LEU A 126 5.46 -14.59 -5.71
CA LEU A 126 4.00 -14.45 -5.74
C LEU A 126 3.52 -13.43 -4.70
N VAL A 127 2.46 -12.70 -5.04
CA VAL A 127 1.73 -11.84 -4.12
C VAL A 127 1.25 -12.69 -2.95
N SER A 128 1.54 -12.26 -1.74
CA SER A 128 1.05 -12.89 -0.50
C SER A 128 0.12 -11.98 0.28
N ASP A 129 0.20 -10.65 0.09
CA ASP A 129 -0.50 -9.64 0.87
C ASP A 129 -0.73 -8.37 0.03
N LEU A 130 -1.50 -7.41 0.58
CA LEU A 130 -1.52 -6.03 0.12
C LEU A 130 -0.60 -5.20 1.01
N ASP A 131 0.29 -4.43 0.40
CA ASP A 131 1.13 -3.43 1.04
C ASP A 131 0.41 -2.08 1.09
N HIS A 132 0.58 -1.35 2.19
CA HIS A 132 0.12 0.03 2.33
C HIS A 132 1.24 0.99 1.95
N LEU A 133 1.12 1.76 0.87
CA LEU A 133 2.16 2.76 0.53
C LEU A 133 2.32 3.78 1.67
N LEU A 134 1.21 4.37 2.10
CA LEU A 134 1.14 5.13 3.35
C LEU A 134 0.73 4.18 4.50
N PRO A 135 1.60 3.95 5.49
CA PRO A 135 1.37 2.96 6.54
C PRO A 135 0.08 3.23 7.31
N LYS A 136 -0.78 2.21 7.47
CA LYS A 136 -2.05 2.33 8.22
C LYS A 136 -1.87 2.72 9.71
N SER A 137 -0.67 2.55 10.26
CA SER A 137 -0.32 2.96 11.62
C SER A 137 -0.16 4.47 11.76
N GLU A 138 0.25 5.14 10.68
CA GLU A 138 0.51 6.58 10.64
C GLU A 138 -0.63 7.33 9.93
N PHE A 139 -1.15 6.73 8.85
CA PHE A 139 -2.24 7.27 8.03
C PHE A 139 -3.46 6.33 8.05
N PRO A 140 -4.14 6.20 9.20
CA PRO A 140 -5.27 5.26 9.34
C PRO A 140 -6.43 5.58 8.40
N ILE A 141 -6.61 6.85 8.00
CA ILE A 141 -7.64 7.26 7.04
C ILE A 141 -7.51 6.54 5.70
N PHE A 142 -6.29 6.14 5.30
CA PHE A 142 -6.02 5.43 4.05
C PHE A 142 -5.95 3.91 4.20
N ALA A 143 -6.32 3.34 5.35
CA ALA A 143 -6.14 1.92 5.63
C ALA A 143 -6.92 0.99 4.68
N VAL A 144 -8.05 1.47 4.14
CA VAL A 144 -8.90 0.74 3.20
C VAL A 144 -8.97 1.38 1.82
N THR A 145 -8.22 2.47 1.57
CA THR A 145 -8.17 3.17 0.28
C THR A 145 -7.56 2.25 -0.79
N PRO A 146 -8.32 1.88 -1.85
CA PRO A 146 -7.84 0.97 -2.90
C PRO A 146 -6.50 1.39 -3.52
N ALA A 147 -6.32 2.68 -3.82
CA ALA A 147 -5.09 3.22 -4.43
C ALA A 147 -3.86 3.18 -3.49
N ASN A 148 -4.07 2.99 -2.18
CA ASN A 148 -3.02 2.84 -1.18
C ASN A 148 -2.59 1.38 -0.97
N LEU A 149 -3.33 0.41 -1.56
CA LEU A 149 -3.15 -1.02 -1.36
C LEU A 149 -2.50 -1.67 -2.58
N ILE A 150 -1.30 -2.20 -2.40
CA ILE A 150 -0.44 -2.67 -3.49
C ILE A 150 -0.15 -4.17 -3.38
N PRO A 151 -0.44 -4.99 -4.40
CA PRO A 151 -0.12 -6.41 -4.38
C PRO A 151 1.39 -6.66 -4.28
N SER A 152 1.80 -7.28 -3.18
CA SER A 152 3.21 -7.52 -2.87
C SER A 152 3.45 -8.90 -2.25
N CYS A 153 4.67 -9.41 -2.38
CA CYS A 153 5.11 -10.56 -1.60
C CYS A 153 5.51 -10.11 -0.18
N HIS A 154 5.42 -11.04 0.76
CA HIS A 154 5.68 -10.82 2.17
C HIS A 154 7.06 -10.20 2.42
N ALA A 155 8.09 -10.70 1.72
CA ALA A 155 9.46 -10.23 1.88
C ALA A 155 9.65 -8.78 1.41
N CYS A 156 9.03 -8.36 0.31
CA CYS A 156 9.10 -6.95 -0.12
C CYS A 156 8.32 -6.05 0.84
N ASN A 157 7.08 -6.43 1.18
CA ASN A 157 6.22 -5.65 2.09
C ASN A 157 6.90 -5.42 3.46
N LYS A 158 7.49 -6.47 4.04
CA LYS A 158 8.14 -6.40 5.35
C LYS A 158 9.43 -5.56 5.34
N ASN A 159 10.16 -5.54 4.23
CA ASN A 159 11.46 -4.86 4.12
C ASN A 159 11.37 -3.47 3.47
N LYS A 160 10.18 -3.01 3.11
CA LYS A 160 9.99 -1.70 2.48
C LYS A 160 10.56 -0.58 3.35
N SER A 161 11.03 0.50 2.72
CA SER A 161 11.47 1.70 3.42
C SER A 161 10.32 2.28 4.26
N THR A 162 10.64 2.78 5.46
CA THR A 162 9.70 3.57 6.27
C THR A 162 9.70 5.04 5.90
N ASN A 163 10.63 5.47 5.03
CA ASN A 163 10.70 6.84 4.56
C ASN A 163 9.70 7.08 3.43
N LEU A 164 8.72 7.96 3.67
CA LEU A 164 7.67 8.26 2.70
C LEU A 164 8.21 8.89 1.41
N ALA A 165 9.38 9.55 1.45
CA ALA A 165 10.01 10.13 0.27
C ALA A 165 10.44 9.07 -0.77
N ASP A 166 10.57 7.80 -0.36
CA ASP A 166 11.00 6.70 -1.22
C ASP A 166 9.81 6.02 -1.96
N ILE A 167 8.58 6.46 -1.69
CA ILE A 167 7.38 5.85 -2.27
C ILE A 167 7.32 6.12 -3.77
N VAL A 168 7.13 5.05 -4.52
CA VAL A 168 6.65 5.07 -5.92
C VAL A 168 5.27 4.46 -5.93
N ASN A 169 4.26 5.17 -6.43
CA ASN A 169 2.92 4.62 -6.58
C ASN A 169 2.78 3.92 -7.96
N PRO A 170 2.79 2.57 -8.04
CA PRO A 170 2.80 1.86 -9.31
C PRO A 170 1.50 1.98 -10.13
N TYR A 171 0.43 2.57 -9.57
CA TYR A 171 -0.77 2.92 -10.32
C TYR A 171 -0.61 4.20 -11.15
N PHE A 172 0.27 5.12 -10.73
CA PHE A 172 0.38 6.47 -11.29
C PHE A 172 1.79 6.84 -11.78
N GLU A 173 2.82 6.17 -11.25
CA GLU A 173 4.22 6.33 -11.64
C GLU A 173 4.68 5.08 -12.41
N ASP A 174 4.79 5.22 -13.74
CA ASP A 174 5.19 4.11 -14.62
C ASP A 174 6.70 4.00 -14.73
N THR A 175 7.28 3.06 -13.98
CA THR A 175 8.72 2.76 -14.05
C THR A 175 9.07 1.72 -15.13
N THR A 176 8.11 1.24 -15.91
CA THR A 176 8.34 0.16 -16.91
C THR A 176 8.61 0.68 -18.33
N ALA A 177 8.49 1.99 -18.54
CA ALA A 177 8.66 2.60 -19.87
C ALA A 177 10.10 2.56 -20.37
N GLU A 178 11.08 2.53 -19.47
CA GLU A 178 12.51 2.57 -19.79
C GLU A 178 13.28 1.49 -19.03
N ASN A 179 14.40 1.01 -19.61
CA ASN A 179 15.20 -0.05 -19.03
C ASN A 179 16.24 0.51 -18.06
N TRP A 180 15.98 0.40 -16.75
CA TRP A 180 16.90 0.81 -15.69
C TRP A 180 17.45 -0.34 -14.84
N LEU A 181 16.92 -1.57 -15.01
CA LEU A 181 17.40 -2.77 -14.35
C LEU A 181 18.16 -3.62 -15.36
N LYS A 182 19.49 -3.68 -15.25
CA LYS A 182 20.34 -4.48 -16.14
C LYS A 182 20.67 -5.82 -15.46
N CYS A 183 20.67 -6.89 -16.26
CA CYS A 183 21.11 -8.22 -15.83
C CYS A 183 22.45 -8.54 -16.51
N ILE A 184 23.47 -8.80 -15.72
CA ILE A 184 24.79 -9.25 -16.17
C ILE A 184 24.87 -10.74 -15.90
N ILE A 185 25.14 -11.53 -16.93
CA ILE A 185 25.32 -12.98 -16.79
C ILE A 185 26.81 -13.27 -16.73
N THR A 186 27.27 -13.87 -15.64
CA THR A 186 28.65 -14.32 -15.47
C THR A 186 28.71 -15.85 -15.49
N GLU A 187 29.68 -16.42 -16.20
CA GLU A 187 29.92 -17.86 -16.22
C GLU A 187 31.05 -18.22 -15.26
N LYS A 188 30.79 -19.17 -14.35
CA LYS A 188 31.81 -19.74 -13.48
C LYS A 188 31.61 -21.24 -13.38
N ASN A 189 32.64 -22.01 -13.74
CA ASN A 189 32.60 -23.48 -13.75
C ASN A 189 31.41 -24.05 -14.54
N SER A 190 31.11 -23.47 -15.71
CA SER A 190 29.97 -23.84 -16.56
C SER A 190 28.58 -23.65 -15.91
N ILE A 191 28.49 -22.83 -14.86
CA ILE A 191 27.24 -22.36 -14.27
C ILE A 191 27.10 -20.87 -14.59
N LEU A 192 25.92 -20.48 -15.05
CA LEU A 192 25.56 -19.09 -15.33
C LEU A 192 24.95 -18.45 -14.07
N TYR A 193 25.48 -17.30 -13.67
CA TYR A 193 25.01 -16.54 -12.52
C TYR A 193 24.49 -15.17 -12.99
N PRO A 194 23.21 -14.85 -12.72
CA PRO A 194 22.67 -13.52 -13.00
C PRO A 194 23.04 -12.56 -11.87
N GLU A 195 23.53 -11.38 -12.23
CA GLU A 195 23.72 -10.24 -11.33
C GLU A 195 22.89 -9.07 -11.83
N PHE A 196 21.99 -8.57 -11.00
CA PHE A 196 21.15 -7.43 -11.34
C PHE A 196 21.74 -6.14 -10.78
N ILE A 197 21.86 -5.11 -11.64
CA ILE A 197 22.31 -3.77 -11.26
C ILE A 197 21.30 -2.71 -11.71
N LEU A 198 21.26 -1.60 -10.99
CA LEU A 198 20.52 -0.40 -11.39
C LEU A 198 21.41 0.46 -12.27
N ASP A 199 20.91 0.84 -13.43
CA ASP A 199 21.60 1.72 -14.37
C ASP A 199 20.61 2.66 -15.06
N PHE A 200 20.64 3.92 -14.66
CA PHE A 200 19.75 4.97 -15.16
C PHE A 200 20.37 5.80 -16.29
N SER A 201 21.59 5.47 -16.75
CA SER A 201 22.35 6.30 -17.71
C SER A 201 21.63 6.54 -19.03
N ASP A 202 20.84 5.55 -19.47
CA ASP A 202 20.04 5.60 -20.70
C ASP A 202 18.57 5.97 -20.44
N THR A 203 18.24 6.54 -19.28
CA THR A 203 16.85 6.88 -18.92
C THR A 203 16.57 8.37 -18.82
N SER A 204 15.32 8.76 -19.10
CA SER A 204 14.82 10.13 -18.93
C SER A 204 14.28 10.42 -17.51
N TYR A 205 14.38 9.46 -16.59
CA TYR A 205 13.84 9.54 -15.25
C TYR A 205 14.47 10.67 -14.44
N SER A 206 13.64 11.39 -13.67
CA SER A 206 14.13 12.44 -12.77
C SER A 206 15.04 11.87 -11.69
N SER A 207 15.96 12.68 -11.16
CA SER A 207 16.83 12.28 -10.05
C SER A 207 16.05 11.81 -8.82
N GLU A 208 14.88 12.40 -8.58
CA GLU A 208 13.96 11.99 -7.52
C GLU A 208 13.45 10.56 -7.76
N LEU A 209 12.94 10.26 -8.96
CA LEU A 209 12.44 8.92 -9.28
C LEU A 209 13.55 7.87 -9.25
N GLN A 210 14.75 8.20 -9.76
CA GLN A 210 15.93 7.33 -9.67
C GLN A 210 16.28 7.01 -8.21
N THR A 211 16.21 8.01 -7.32
CA THR A 211 16.47 7.83 -5.89
C THR A 211 15.43 6.92 -5.24
N LYS A 212 14.14 7.16 -5.52
CA LYS A 212 13.04 6.31 -5.03
C LYS A 212 13.22 4.84 -5.45
N ILE A 213 13.45 4.60 -6.75
CA ILE A 213 13.70 3.26 -7.29
C ILE A 213 14.93 2.62 -6.63
N THR A 214 16.02 3.38 -6.50
CA THR A 214 17.25 2.91 -5.85
C THR A 214 16.97 2.46 -4.42
N ASN A 215 16.25 3.26 -3.65
CA ASN A 215 15.93 2.98 -2.27
C ASN A 215 15.05 1.72 -2.14
N ILE A 216 14.03 1.57 -2.99
CA ILE A 216 13.19 0.36 -3.04
C ILE A 216 14.02 -0.91 -3.31
N TYR A 217 15.01 -0.84 -4.20
CA TYR A 217 15.76 -2.03 -4.65
C TYR A 217 16.97 -2.39 -3.81
N THR A 218 17.55 -1.42 -3.11
CA THR A 218 18.82 -1.56 -2.39
C THR A 218 18.67 -1.58 -0.86
N MET A 219 17.62 -0.97 -0.31
CA MET A 219 17.44 -0.87 1.14
C MET A 219 16.88 -2.15 1.77
N GLY A 220 17.02 -2.23 3.10
CA GLY A 220 16.54 -3.33 3.93
C GLY A 220 17.59 -4.41 4.16
N GLN A 221 17.32 -5.31 5.12
CA GLN A 221 18.23 -6.40 5.47
C GLN A 221 18.44 -7.40 4.33
N THR A 222 17.45 -7.52 3.42
CA THR A 222 17.51 -8.35 2.22
C THR A 222 16.96 -7.56 1.03
N SER A 223 17.84 -6.79 0.41
CA SER A 223 17.50 -5.93 -0.74
C SER A 223 16.85 -6.74 -1.87
N ILE A 224 16.04 -6.08 -2.70
CA ILE A 224 15.43 -6.76 -3.86
C ILE A 224 16.53 -7.27 -4.79
N LEU A 225 17.55 -6.47 -5.06
CA LEU A 225 18.68 -6.86 -5.94
C LEU A 225 19.37 -8.14 -5.48
N SER A 226 19.68 -8.22 -4.19
CA SER A 226 20.33 -9.41 -3.63
C SER A 226 19.43 -10.63 -3.73
N ARG A 227 18.12 -10.47 -3.52
CA ARG A 227 17.17 -11.58 -3.65
C ARG A 227 17.05 -12.04 -5.11
N ILE A 228 16.85 -11.14 -6.06
CA ILE A 228 16.62 -11.54 -7.46
C ILE A 228 17.88 -12.07 -8.16
N SER A 229 19.07 -11.84 -7.60
CA SER A 229 20.36 -12.36 -8.11
C SER A 229 20.73 -13.75 -7.55
N THR A 230 19.85 -14.38 -6.75
CA THR A 230 20.04 -15.73 -6.18
C THR A 230 18.92 -16.66 -6.62
#